data_AF-A0A151QZY6-F1
#
_entry.id   AF-A0A151QZY6-F1
#
_cell.length_a   1.000
_cell.length_b   1.000
_cell.length_c   1.000
_cell.angle_alpha   90.00
_cell.angle_beta   90.00
_cell.angle_gamma   90.00
#
_symmetry.space_group_name_H-M   'P 1'
#
loop_
_entity.id
_entity.type
_entity.pdbx_description
1 polymer ?
#
loop_
_entity_poly.entity_id
_entity_poly.type
_entity_poly.pdbx_seq_one_letter_code
_entity_poly.pdbx_strand_id
1 'polypeptide(L)' 'MDPQKIDSILQWPLPKNVKALKGFLGLTGYYQHFICDYGKISRPLTELLKKGNFD' A
#
# COMPACT_ATOMS: atom_id res chain seq x y z
N MET A 1 10.86 15.94 4.01
CA MET A 1 10.22 14.67 4.42
C MET A 1 9.38 14.98 5.62
N ASP A 2 8.06 15.06 5.47
CA ASP A 2 7.16 15.27 6.60
C ASP A 2 7.03 13.96 7.40
N PRO A 3 7.46 13.91 8.67
CA PRO A 3 7.31 12.69 9.48
C PRO A 3 5.84 12.27 9.63
N GLN A 4 4.91 13.23 9.59
CA GLN A 4 3.46 13.00 9.63
C GLN A 4 2.95 12.11 8.47
N LYS A 5 3.63 12.17 7.33
CA LYS A 5 3.27 11.41 6.13
C LYS A 5 3.65 9.94 6.22
N ILE A 6 4.76 9.63 6.89
CA ILE A 6 5.15 8.25 7.21
C ILE A 6 4.30 7.70 8.36
N ASP A 7 4.01 8.52 9.35
CA ASP A 7 3.11 8.15 10.46
C ASP A 7 1.73 7.69 9.94
N SER A 8 1.19 8.37 8.93
CA SER A 8 -0.07 7.98 8.27
C SER A 8 -0.03 6.59 7.62
N ILE A 9 1.14 6.14 7.14
CA ILE A 9 1.33 4.79 6.57
C ILE A 9 1.45 3.76 7.70
N LEU A 10 2.15 4.12 8.78
CA LEU A 10 2.32 3.27 9.97
C LEU A 10 1.01 3.06 10.73
N GLN A 11 0.18 4.11 10.80
CA GLN A 11 -1.15 4.08 11.41
C GLN A 11 -2.22 3.49 10.48
N TRP A 12 -1.86 3.13 9.24
CA TRP A 12 -2.85 2.63 8.29
C TRP A 12 -3.39 1.26 8.75
N PRO A 13 -4.72 1.10 8.87
CA PRO A 13 -5.29 -0.17 9.32
C PRO A 13 -5.07 -1.26 8.27
N LEU A 14 -4.95 -2.52 8.70
CA LEU A 14 -4.82 -3.65 7.78
C LEU A 14 -5.97 -3.64 6.76
N PRO A 15 -5.69 -3.54 5.45
CA PRO A 15 -6.72 -3.45 4.44
C PRO A 15 -7.47 -4.78 4.35
N LYS A 16 -8.73 -4.79 4.81
CA LYS A 16 -9.62 -5.96 4.75
C LYS A 16 -10.37 -6.11 3.42
N ASN A 17 -10.35 -5.06 2.58
CA ASN A 17 -11.11 -5.00 1.33
C ASN A 17 -10.22 -4.51 0.18
N VAL A 18 -10.55 -4.95 -1.05
CA VAL A 18 -9.95 -4.47 -2.31
C VAL A 18 -9.88 -2.95 -2.37
N LYS A 19 -10.96 -2.25 -1.98
CA LYS A 19 -11.04 -0.79 -2.01
C LYS A 19 -10.03 -0.13 -1.06
N ALA A 20 -9.85 -0.69 0.14
CA ALA A 20 -8.88 -0.21 1.11
C ALA A 20 -7.45 -0.50 0.64
N LEU A 21 -7.20 -1.68 0.07
CA LEU A 21 -5.87 -2.03 -0.47
C LEU A 21 -5.50 -1.14 -1.67
N LYS A 22 -6.46 -0.81 -2.55
CA LYS A 22 -6.26 0.10 -3.67
C LYS A 22 -5.96 1.53 -3.20
N GLY A 23 -6.64 1.99 -2.14
CA GLY A 23 -6.34 3.26 -1.48
C GLY A 23 -4.95 3.28 -0.85
N PHE A 24 -4.56 2.19 -0.18
CA PHE A 24 -3.23 2.01 0.40
C PHE A 24 -2.14 2.09 -0.68
N LEU A 25 -2.26 1.32 -1.77
CA LEU A 25 -1.29 1.36 -2.88
C LEU A 25 -1.18 2.73 -3.55
N GLY A 26 -2.28 3.49 -3.62
CA GLY A 26 -2.26 4.87 -4.10
C GLY A 26 -1.48 5.80 -3.17
N LEU A 27 -1.65 5.65 -1.86
CA LEU A 27 -0.93 6.42 -0.85
C LEU A 27 0.56 6.04 -0.81
N THR A 28 0.88 4.75 -0.76
CA THR A 28 2.26 4.26 -0.71
C THR A 28 3.01 4.43 -2.03
N GLY A 29 2.29 4.56 -3.15
CA GLY A 29 2.86 4.89 -4.45
C GLY A 29 3.59 6.24 -4.47
N TYR A 30 3.14 7.21 -3.67
CA TYR A 30 3.84 8.49 -3.50
C TYR A 30 5.19 8.31 -2.76
N TYR A 31 5.30 7.32 -1.88
CA TYR A 31 6.50 7.03 -1.09
C TYR A 31 7.37 5.91 -1.66
N GLN A 32 7.02 5.39 -2.85
CA GLN A 32 7.79 4.40 -3.59
C GLN A 32 9.29 4.72 -3.64
N HIS A 33 9.66 5.99 -3.81
CA HIS A 33 11.06 6.41 -3.94
C HIS A 33 11.82 6.38 -2.61
N PHE A 34 11.11 6.40 -1.49
CA PHE A 34 11.67 6.38 -0.14
C PHE A 34 11.67 4.98 0.49
N ILE A 35 10.92 4.05 -0.08
CA ILE A 35 10.81 2.68 0.40
C ILE A 35 11.71 1.80 -0.46
N CYS A 36 12.81 1.34 0.12
CA CYS A 36 13.69 0.37 -0.54
C CYS A 36 12.90 -0.91 -0.87
N ASP A 37 13.08 -1.44 -2.07
CA ASP A 37 12.36 -2.62 -2.56
C ASP A 37 10.82 -2.49 -2.58
N TYR A 38 10.27 -1.27 -2.62
CA TYR A 38 8.81 -1.05 -2.71
C TYR A 38 8.14 -1.87 -3.81
N GLY A 39 8.79 -2.03 -4.97
CA GLY A 39 8.28 -2.85 -6.07
C GLY A 39 8.11 -4.33 -5.69
N LYS A 40 8.98 -4.89 -4.83
CA LYS A 40 8.85 -6.28 -4.36
C LYS A 40 7.71 -6.44 -3.35
N ILE A 41 7.47 -5.43 -2.52
CA ILE A 41 6.41 -5.42 -1.49
C ILE A 41 5.04 -5.14 -2.12
N SER A 42 4.96 -4.19 -3.04
CA SER A 42 3.72 -3.78 -3.72
C SER A 42 3.26 -4.77 -4.79
N ARG A 43 4.16 -5.55 -5.40
CA ARG A 43 3.82 -6.60 -6.37
C ARG A 43 2.77 -7.59 -5.87
N PRO A 44 2.99 -8.33 -4.75
CA PRO A 44 2.00 -9.28 -4.26
C PRO A 44 0.67 -8.60 -3.88
N LEU A 45 0.72 -7.37 -3.36
CA LEU A 45 -0.48 -6.57 -3.08
C LEU A 45 -1.25 -6.18 -4.35
N THR A 46 -0.53 -5.85 -5.43
CA THR A 46 -1.13 -5.50 -6.72
C THR A 46 -1.74 -6.74 -7.39
N GLU A 47 -1.09 -7.90 -7.26
CA GLU A 47 -1.62 -9.18 -7.73
C GLU A 47 -2.87 -9.61 -6.95
N LEU A 48 -2.89 -9.40 -5.63
CA LEU A 48 -4.07 -9.58 -4.77
C LEU A 48 -5.27 -8.74 -5.24
N LEU A 49 -5.05 -7.49 -5.65
CA LEU A 49 -6.10 -6.64 -6.24
C LEU A 49 -6.60 -7.14 -7.60
N LYS A 50 -5.68 -7.64 -8.44
CA LYS A 50 -5.98 -8.13 -9.79
C LYS A 50 -6.78 -9.42 -9.77
N LYS A 51 -6.47 -10.31 -8.83
CA LYS A 51 -7.09 -11.64 -8.76
C LYS A 51 -8.51 -11.61 -8.20
N GLY A 52 -8.99 -10.49 -7.66
CA GLY A 52 -10.33 -10.39 -7.07
C GLY A 52 -10.56 -11.34 -5.89
N ASN A 53 -9.49 -11.95 -5.35
CA ASN A 53 -9.55 -13.04 -4.39
C ASN A 53 -9.65 -12.55 -2.93
N PHE A 54 -10.24 -11.38 -2.71
CA PHE A 54 -10.77 -11.01 -1.39
C PHE A 54 -12.14 -11.69 -1.26
N ASP A 55 -12.12 -13.02 -1.15
CA ASP A 55 -13.28 -13.82 -0.75
C ASP A 55 -13.19 -14.07 0.77
#